data_AF-A0A3A5V2Z1-F1
#
_entry.id   AF-A0A3A5V2Z1-F1
#
_cell.length_a   1.000
_cell.length_b   1.000
_cell.length_c   1.000
_cell.angle_alpha   90.00
_cell.angle_beta   90.00
_cell.angle_gamma   90.00
#
_symmetry.space_group_name_H-M   'P 1'
#
loop_
_entity.id
_entity.type
_entity.pdbx_description
1 polymer ?
#
loop_
_entity_poly.entity_id
_entity_poly.type
_entity_poly.pdbx_seq_one_letter_code
_entity_poly.pdbx_strand_id
1 'polypeptide(L)'
;MYPGEPPQQRPETQFIVTQENVQPAMQNIQPGMQYAQPQYQQPVVYIPLNYTPEVNYRNWSYVALAVGIFVYGIFSVFGMESNSDALMGLAGSACCSSFAVAAFLDAAFYKGKADWQLSVGQPSGGSTTGMIFDIIFGIIAALIAFFALLGLSL
;
A
#
# COMPACT_ATOMS: atom_id res chain seq x y z
N MET A 1 39.09 -28.15 -11.18
CA MET A 1 39.05 -27.75 -9.75
C MET A 1 38.46 -26.35 -9.68
N TYR A 2 37.35 -26.23 -8.93
CA TYR A 2 36.57 -25.05 -8.50
C TYR A 2 35.86 -24.13 -9.53
N PRO A 3 34.67 -23.56 -9.19
CA PRO A 3 33.59 -24.04 -8.31
C PRO A 3 32.25 -24.23 -9.06
N GLY A 4 31.44 -25.16 -8.55
CA GLY A 4 30.02 -25.24 -8.91
C GLY A 4 29.21 -24.11 -8.27
N GLU A 5 28.21 -23.64 -9.00
CA GLU A 5 27.26 -22.62 -8.56
C GLU A 5 26.47 -23.10 -7.32
N PRO A 6 26.18 -22.22 -6.36
CA PRO A 6 25.37 -22.58 -5.21
C PRO A 6 23.93 -22.91 -5.64
N PRO A 7 23.26 -23.87 -4.97
CA PRO A 7 21.89 -24.24 -5.31
C PRO A 7 20.94 -23.06 -5.05
N GLN A 8 20.11 -22.72 -6.05
CA GLN A 8 19.02 -21.77 -5.88
C GLN A 8 18.10 -22.22 -4.74
N GLN A 9 18.05 -21.41 -3.69
CA GLN A 9 17.04 -21.49 -2.63
C GLN A 9 15.66 -21.26 -3.26
N ARG A 10 14.87 -22.33 -3.35
CA ARG A 10 13.44 -22.23 -3.66
C ARG A 10 12.76 -21.45 -2.51
N PRO A 11 11.85 -20.50 -2.80
CA PRO A 11 11.10 -19.81 -1.75
C PRO A 11 10.36 -20.83 -0.91
N GLU A 12 10.52 -20.76 0.42
CA GLU A 12 9.79 -21.61 1.35
C GLU A 12 8.29 -21.31 1.25
N THR A 13 7.57 -22.20 0.55
CA THR A 13 6.10 -22.23 0.56
C THR A 13 5.63 -22.60 1.96
N GLN A 14 5.15 -21.62 2.71
CA GLN A 14 4.49 -21.82 4.00
C GLN A 14 3.06 -22.32 3.77
N PHE A 15 2.78 -23.53 4.22
CA PHE A 15 1.43 -24.13 4.16
C PHE A 15 0.60 -23.61 5.35
N ILE A 16 -0.50 -22.91 5.07
CA ILE A 16 -1.50 -22.56 6.10
C ILE A 16 -2.56 -23.66 6.09
N VAL A 17 -2.57 -24.50 7.13
CA VAL A 17 -3.64 -25.46 7.37
C VAL A 17 -4.72 -24.76 8.18
N THR A 18 -5.82 -24.37 7.53
CA THR A 18 -7.00 -23.85 8.24
C THR A 18 -7.71 -25.04 8.90
N GLN A 19 -7.58 -25.17 10.23
CA GLN A 19 -8.40 -26.11 11.00
C GLN A 19 -9.83 -25.55 11.12
N GLU A 20 -10.72 -26.00 10.25
CA GLU A 20 -12.16 -25.83 10.45
C GLU A 20 -12.61 -26.79 11.56
N ASN A 21 -12.99 -26.23 12.71
CA ASN A 21 -13.42 -26.97 13.89
C ASN A 21 -14.84 -27.51 13.68
N VAL A 22 -14.94 -28.72 13.15
CA VAL A 22 -16.20 -29.46 13.08
C VAL A 22 -16.34 -30.34 14.32
N GLN A 23 -17.23 -29.94 15.23
CA GLN A 23 -17.67 -30.73 16.39
C GLN A 23 -18.14 -32.13 15.95
N PRO A 24 -17.63 -33.23 16.52
CA PRO A 24 -18.13 -34.55 16.17
C PRO A 24 -19.43 -34.83 16.94
N ALA A 25 -20.55 -34.88 16.20
CA ALA A 25 -21.74 -35.56 16.66
C ALA A 25 -21.43 -37.06 16.79
N MET A 26 -21.63 -37.62 17.99
CA MET A 26 -21.44 -39.05 18.26
C MET A 26 -22.39 -39.87 17.38
N GLN A 27 -21.84 -40.68 16.47
CA GLN A 27 -22.59 -41.71 15.78
C GLN A 27 -21.85 -43.05 15.87
N ASN A 28 -22.41 -43.91 16.71
CA ASN A 28 -22.01 -45.28 17.00
C ASN A 28 -22.53 -46.22 15.89
N ILE A 29 -21.67 -46.86 15.06
CA ILE A 29 -21.99 -48.06 14.26
C ILE A 29 -20.72 -48.89 13.93
N GLN A 30 -20.73 -50.15 14.37
CA GLN A 30 -20.17 -51.44 13.86
C GLN A 30 -18.76 -51.58 13.20
N PRO A 31 -18.00 -52.64 13.57
CA PRO A 31 -16.70 -52.97 12.98
C PRO A 31 -16.87 -53.78 11.68
N GLY A 32 -16.30 -53.34 10.56
CA GLY A 32 -16.18 -54.21 9.38
C GLY A 32 -16.11 -53.60 7.99
N MET A 33 -16.07 -52.29 7.82
CA MET A 33 -15.97 -51.69 6.46
C MET A 33 -14.88 -50.63 6.43
N GLN A 34 -13.73 -51.01 5.88
CA GLN A 34 -12.65 -50.10 5.54
C GLN A 34 -13.06 -49.30 4.31
N TYR A 35 -13.85 -48.25 4.55
CA TYR A 35 -14.12 -47.23 3.54
C TYR A 35 -12.83 -46.48 3.28
N ALA A 36 -12.25 -46.68 2.10
CA ALA A 36 -11.22 -45.81 1.55
C ALA A 36 -11.81 -44.40 1.49
N GLN A 37 -11.41 -43.52 2.42
CA GLN A 37 -11.81 -42.14 2.37
C GLN A 37 -11.26 -41.52 1.08
N PRO A 38 -12.08 -40.82 0.29
CA PRO A 38 -11.55 -39.99 -0.78
C PRO A 38 -10.65 -38.96 -0.11
N GLN A 39 -9.35 -39.04 -0.39
CA GLN A 39 -8.40 -37.98 -0.07
C GLN A 39 -8.90 -36.74 -0.82
N TYR A 40 -9.64 -35.89 -0.11
CA TYR A 40 -9.94 -34.53 -0.56
C TYR A 40 -8.59 -33.83 -0.72
N GLN A 41 -8.09 -33.82 -1.95
CA GLN A 41 -6.97 -33.00 -2.34
C GLN A 41 -7.43 -31.56 -2.11
N GLN A 42 -6.99 -30.95 -1.02
CA GLN A 42 -7.19 -29.52 -0.84
C GLN A 42 -6.52 -28.84 -2.04
N PRO A 43 -7.26 -28.08 -2.85
CA PRO A 43 -6.65 -27.37 -3.97
C PRO A 43 -5.58 -26.45 -3.38
N VAL A 44 -4.33 -26.74 -3.69
CA VAL A 44 -3.19 -25.87 -3.36
C VAL A 44 -3.37 -24.62 -4.20
N VAL A 45 -3.99 -23.60 -3.62
CA VAL A 45 -4.14 -22.29 -4.26
C VAL A 45 -2.77 -21.61 -4.17
N TYR A 46 -2.09 -21.53 -5.31
CA TYR A 46 -0.85 -20.77 -5.42
C TYR A 46 -1.19 -19.28 -5.30
N ILE A 47 -0.93 -18.72 -4.12
CA ILE A 47 -1.04 -17.29 -3.90
C ILE A 47 0.26 -16.65 -4.39
N PRO A 48 0.23 -15.78 -5.41
CA PRO A 48 1.44 -15.07 -5.82
C PRO A 48 1.91 -14.21 -4.65
N LEU A 49 3.16 -14.38 -4.19
CA LEU A 49 3.75 -13.61 -3.08
C LEU A 49 4.05 -12.14 -3.45
N ASN A 50 3.67 -11.68 -4.65
CA ASN A 50 3.92 -10.31 -5.10
C ASN A 50 2.62 -9.51 -5.19
N TYR A 51 2.57 -8.39 -4.47
CA TYR A 51 1.44 -7.48 -4.51
C TYR A 51 1.36 -6.82 -5.89
N THR A 52 0.27 -7.08 -6.61
CA THR A 52 -0.01 -6.52 -7.94
C THR A 52 -1.32 -5.72 -7.85
N PRO A 53 -1.25 -4.40 -7.61
CA PRO A 53 -2.46 -3.60 -7.49
C PRO A 53 -3.16 -3.45 -8.83
N GLU A 54 -4.49 -3.45 -8.83
CA GLU A 54 -5.31 -3.15 -10.02
C GLU A 54 -5.12 -1.70 -10.49
N VAL A 55 -5.05 -0.77 -9.53
CA VAL A 55 -4.72 0.64 -9.75
C VAL A 55 -3.39 0.94 -9.08
N ASN A 56 -2.38 1.34 -9.87
CA ASN A 56 -1.07 1.71 -9.35
C ASN A 56 -1.09 3.12 -8.77
N TYR A 57 -1.67 3.29 -7.57
CA TYR A 57 -1.73 4.55 -6.84
C TYR A 57 -0.35 5.18 -6.60
N ARG A 58 0.70 4.37 -6.54
CA ARG A 58 2.09 4.84 -6.40
C ARG A 58 2.61 5.55 -7.65
N ASN A 59 2.15 5.16 -8.84
CA ASN A 59 2.48 5.91 -10.04
C ASN A 59 1.69 7.23 -10.10
N TRP A 60 0.44 7.20 -9.64
CA TRP A 60 -0.39 8.40 -9.55
C TRP A 60 0.13 9.42 -8.53
N SER A 61 0.75 8.99 -7.43
CA SER A 61 1.38 9.90 -6.46
C SER A 61 2.56 10.65 -7.08
N TYR A 62 3.38 9.99 -7.91
CA TYR A 62 4.45 10.66 -8.66
C TYR A 62 3.91 11.68 -9.68
N VAL A 63 2.80 11.37 -10.35
CA VAL A 63 2.15 12.32 -11.27
C VAL A 63 1.64 13.55 -10.50
N ALA A 64 1.02 13.35 -9.34
CA ALA A 64 0.55 14.45 -8.49
C ALA A 64 1.69 15.37 -8.07
N LEU A 65 2.84 14.81 -7.63
CA LEU A 65 4.03 15.61 -7.28
C LEU A 65 4.58 16.37 -8.49
N ALA A 66 4.70 15.71 -9.65
CA ALA A 66 5.21 16.36 -10.85
C ALA A 66 4.36 17.57 -11.27
N VAL A 67 3.04 17.43 -11.23
CA VAL A 67 2.10 18.52 -11.54
C VAL A 67 2.24 19.66 -10.52
N GLY A 68 2.31 19.35 -9.23
CA GLY A 68 2.49 20.36 -8.18
C GLY A 68 3.76 21.16 -8.29
N ILE A 69 4.89 20.49 -8.52
CA ILE A 69 6.20 21.15 -8.73
C ILE A 69 6.16 22.02 -9.98
N PHE A 70 5.53 21.56 -11.05
CA PHE A 70 5.38 22.33 -12.29
C PHE A 70 4.56 23.61 -12.07
N VAL A 71 3.40 23.49 -11.40
CA VAL A 71 2.55 24.65 -11.07
C VAL A 71 3.28 25.61 -10.12
N TYR A 72 3.97 25.10 -9.10
CA TYR A 72 4.81 25.90 -8.22
C TYR A 72 5.85 26.70 -9.00
N GLY A 73 6.58 26.08 -9.92
CA GLY A 73 7.59 26.74 -10.74
C GLY A 73 7.00 27.88 -11.58
N ILE A 74 5.87 27.63 -12.25
CA ILE A 74 5.17 28.65 -13.05
C ILE A 74 4.76 29.83 -12.18
N PHE A 75 4.02 29.57 -11.11
CA PHE A 75 3.47 30.63 -10.26
C PHE A 75 4.56 31.39 -9.51
N SER A 76 5.67 30.74 -9.14
CA SER A 76 6.80 31.41 -8.51
C SER A 76 7.50 32.36 -9.47
N VAL A 77 7.73 31.97 -10.72
CA VAL A 77 8.33 32.85 -11.73
C VAL A 77 7.45 34.08 -11.97
N PHE A 78 6.15 33.88 -12.21
CA PHE A 78 5.23 35.01 -12.39
C PHE A 78 5.06 35.86 -11.12
N GLY A 79 5.08 35.25 -9.94
CA GLY A 79 4.97 35.95 -8.66
C GLY A 79 6.16 36.86 -8.38
N MET A 80 7.38 36.41 -8.69
CA MET A 80 8.59 37.21 -8.56
C MET A 80 8.60 38.40 -9.54
N GLU A 81 8.26 38.18 -10.81
CA GLU A 81 8.21 39.24 -11.83
C GLU A 81 7.16 40.31 -11.50
N SER A 82 6.02 39.90 -10.94
CA SER A 82 4.90 40.78 -10.61
C SER A 82 4.94 41.35 -9.18
N ASN A 83 5.91 40.97 -8.35
CA ASN A 83 5.94 41.26 -6.90
C ASN A 83 4.59 40.98 -6.21
N SER A 84 3.94 39.87 -6.58
CA SER A 84 2.62 39.52 -6.08
C SER A 84 2.70 38.46 -5.00
N ASP A 85 2.44 38.85 -3.75
CA ASP A 85 2.36 37.95 -2.61
C ASP A 85 1.26 36.89 -2.79
N ALA A 86 0.18 37.23 -3.51
CA ALA A 86 -0.90 36.30 -3.82
C ALA A 86 -0.43 35.17 -4.76
N LEU A 87 0.34 35.49 -5.81
CA LEU A 87 0.92 34.47 -6.70
C LEU A 87 1.94 33.60 -5.98
N MET A 88 2.75 34.18 -5.09
CA MET A 88 3.68 33.44 -4.25
C MET A 88 2.97 32.51 -3.25
N GLY A 89 1.88 32.97 -2.63
CA GLY A 89 1.02 32.15 -1.75
C GLY A 89 0.35 31.00 -2.51
N LEU A 90 -0.15 31.27 -3.72
CA LEU A 90 -0.70 30.24 -4.61
C LEU A 90 0.37 29.21 -5.00
N ALA A 91 1.58 29.63 -5.34
CA ALA A 91 2.69 28.72 -5.61
C ALA A 91 2.96 27.81 -4.41
N GLY A 92 3.15 28.39 -3.22
CA GLY A 92 3.37 27.64 -1.98
C GLY A 92 2.25 26.65 -1.69
N SER A 93 0.99 27.07 -1.85
CA SER A 93 -0.17 26.20 -1.68
C SER A 93 -0.25 25.06 -2.69
N ALA A 94 0.12 25.29 -3.95
CA ALA A 94 0.14 24.28 -5.01
C ALA A 94 1.20 23.21 -4.72
N CYS A 95 2.37 23.63 -4.22
CA CYS A 95 3.41 22.72 -3.77
C CYS A 95 2.91 21.83 -2.62
N CYS A 96 2.44 22.42 -1.52
CA CYS A 96 2.01 21.67 -0.34
C CYS A 96 0.77 20.80 -0.59
N SER A 97 -0.17 21.27 -1.41
CA SER A 97 -1.34 20.46 -1.80
C SER A 97 -0.97 19.26 -2.65
N SER A 98 0.05 19.38 -3.51
CA SER A 98 0.54 18.23 -4.28
C SER A 98 1.20 17.16 -3.41
N PHE A 99 1.96 17.57 -2.38
CA PHE A 99 2.49 16.65 -1.38
C PHE A 99 1.38 15.98 -0.58
N ALA A 100 0.33 16.72 -0.22
CA ALA A 100 -0.82 16.14 0.48
C ALA A 100 -1.53 15.08 -0.39
N VAL A 101 -1.81 15.39 -1.66
CA VAL A 101 -2.44 14.45 -2.60
C VAL A 101 -1.57 13.22 -2.81
N ALA A 102 -0.26 13.40 -3.03
CA ALA A 102 0.67 12.29 -3.19
C ALA A 102 0.71 11.39 -1.95
N ALA A 103 0.74 11.97 -0.75
CA ALA A 103 0.72 11.22 0.50
C ALA A 103 -0.59 10.44 0.69
N PHE A 104 -1.75 11.02 0.35
CA PHE A 104 -3.02 10.27 0.42
C PHE A 104 -3.09 9.12 -0.60
N LEU A 105 -2.51 9.30 -1.79
CA LEU A 105 -2.41 8.25 -2.80
C LEU A 105 -1.46 7.12 -2.33
N ASP A 106 -0.32 7.47 -1.73
CA ASP A 106 0.59 6.48 -1.15
C ASP A 106 -0.04 5.75 0.05
N ALA A 107 -0.79 6.45 0.90
CA ALA A 107 -1.57 5.83 1.97
C ALA A 107 -2.62 4.83 1.42
N ALA A 108 -3.31 5.17 0.33
CA ALA A 108 -4.23 4.26 -0.33
C ALA A 108 -3.51 3.03 -0.91
N PHE A 109 -2.30 3.20 -1.45
CA PHE A 109 -1.45 2.09 -1.90
C PHE A 109 -1.07 1.17 -0.73
N TYR A 110 -0.60 1.73 0.39
CA TYR A 110 -0.21 0.95 1.56
C TYR A 110 -1.38 0.25 2.24
N LYS A 111 -2.57 0.86 2.22
CA LYS A 111 -3.80 0.20 2.65
C LYS A 111 -4.08 -1.04 1.82
N GLY A 112 -4.11 -0.91 0.49
CA GLY A 112 -4.33 -2.06 -0.39
C GLY A 112 -3.27 -3.16 -0.23
N LYS A 113 -2.01 -2.76 0.02
CA LYS A 113 -0.93 -3.70 0.31
C LYS A 113 -1.12 -4.42 1.65
N ALA A 114 -1.55 -3.71 2.69
CA ALA A 114 -1.82 -4.30 4.01
C ALA A 114 -2.99 -5.28 3.96
N ASP A 115 -4.08 -4.92 3.27
CA ASP A 115 -5.24 -5.79 3.07
C ASP A 115 -4.86 -7.05 2.28
N TRP A 116 -4.05 -6.89 1.22
CA TRP A 116 -3.49 -8.03 0.49
C TRP A 116 -2.61 -8.90 1.40
N GLN A 117 -1.68 -8.33 2.17
CA GLN A 117 -0.83 -9.08 3.11
C GLN A 117 -1.66 -9.90 4.10
N LEU A 118 -2.73 -9.33 4.66
CA LEU A 118 -3.64 -10.05 5.54
C LEU A 118 -4.39 -11.18 4.81
N SER A 119 -4.83 -10.95 3.57
CA SER A 119 -5.53 -11.96 2.76
C SER A 119 -4.66 -13.18 2.42
N VAL A 120 -3.34 -13.00 2.39
CA VAL A 120 -2.36 -14.05 2.08
C VAL A 120 -1.66 -14.61 3.33
N GLY A 121 -2.09 -14.20 4.53
CA GLY A 121 -1.51 -14.64 5.81
C GLY A 121 -0.12 -14.09 6.13
N GLN A 122 0.30 -13.01 5.46
CA GLN A 122 1.57 -12.33 5.68
C GLN A 122 1.44 -11.20 6.73
N PRO A 123 2.51 -10.90 7.50
CA PRO A 123 2.49 -9.78 8.43
C PRO A 123 2.35 -8.44 7.69
N SER A 124 1.38 -7.63 8.10
CA SER A 124 1.07 -6.33 7.46
C SER A 124 1.66 -5.11 8.17
N GLY A 125 2.39 -5.31 9.29
CA GLY A 125 2.85 -4.22 10.16
C GLY A 125 3.60 -3.11 9.43
N GLY A 126 4.53 -3.45 8.54
CA GLY A 126 5.29 -2.46 7.78
C GLY A 126 4.43 -1.62 6.82
N SER A 127 3.42 -2.22 6.20
CA SER A 127 2.51 -1.49 5.30
C SER A 127 1.54 -0.62 6.10
N THR A 128 1.03 -1.10 7.24
CA THR A 128 0.17 -0.32 8.14
C THR A 128 0.92 0.89 8.71
N THR A 129 2.18 0.72 9.10
CA THR A 129 3.02 1.84 9.57
C THR A 129 3.25 2.86 8.46
N GLY A 130 3.57 2.43 7.24
CA GLY A 130 3.70 3.33 6.08
C GLY A 130 2.44 4.15 5.81
N MET A 131 1.27 3.49 5.80
CA MET A 131 -0.03 4.14 5.67
C MET A 131 -0.24 5.25 6.70
N ILE A 132 0.08 4.99 7.98
CA ILE A 132 -0.10 5.97 9.06
C ILE A 132 0.82 7.19 8.85
N PHE A 133 2.09 6.96 8.51
CA PHE A 133 3.02 8.06 8.26
C PHE A 133 2.58 8.94 7.10
N ASP A 134 2.11 8.34 6.00
CA ASP A 134 1.64 9.09 4.83
C ASP A 134 0.37 9.89 5.14
N ILE A 135 -0.56 9.36 5.94
CA ILE A 135 -1.74 10.11 6.39
C ILE A 135 -1.33 11.32 7.24
N ILE A 136 -0.43 11.14 8.21
CA ILE A 136 0.02 12.24 9.08
C ILE A 136 0.73 13.31 8.25
N PHE A 137 1.65 12.91 7.37
CA PHE A 137 2.36 13.82 6.49
C PHE A 137 1.40 14.55 5.54
N GLY A 138 0.42 13.83 4.97
CA GLY A 138 -0.61 14.41 4.11
C GLY A 138 -1.48 15.45 4.81
N ILE A 139 -1.87 15.21 6.06
CA ILE A 139 -2.63 16.19 6.86
C ILE A 139 -1.79 17.44 7.13
N ILE A 140 -0.52 17.29 7.53
CA ILE A 140 0.38 18.42 7.78
C ILE A 140 0.57 19.23 6.50
N ALA A 141 0.82 18.58 5.37
CA ALA A 141 0.98 19.24 4.08
C ALA A 141 -0.31 19.97 3.65
N ALA A 142 -1.48 19.38 3.90
CA ALA A 142 -2.78 20.01 3.62
C ALA A 142 -3.02 21.25 4.48
N LEU A 143 -2.66 21.21 5.76
CA LEU A 143 -2.76 22.38 6.66
C LEU A 143 -1.85 23.51 6.17
N ILE A 144 -0.59 23.21 5.83
CA ILE A 144 0.34 24.22 5.30
C ILE A 144 -0.20 24.80 3.99
N ALA A 145 -0.75 23.97 3.10
CA ALA A 145 -1.37 24.43 1.86
C ALA A 145 -2.54 25.39 2.12
N PHE A 146 -3.37 25.08 3.12
CA PHE A 146 -4.50 25.91 3.52
C PHE A 146 -4.05 27.26 4.09
N PHE A 147 -3.06 27.28 4.99
CA PHE A 147 -2.51 28.53 5.53
C PHE A 147 -1.84 29.38 4.43
N ALA A 148 -1.09 28.74 3.52
CA ALA A 148 -0.47 29.42 2.38
C ALA A 148 -1.51 30.05 1.43
N LEU A 149 -2.64 29.37 1.19
CA LEU A 149 -3.76 29.91 0.41
C LEU A 149 -4.40 31.14 1.06
N LEU A 150 -4.48 31.17 2.39
CA LEU A 150 -5.05 32.29 3.13
C LEU A 150 -4.08 33.47 3.27
N GLY A 151 -2.85 33.37 2.76
CA GLY A 151 -1.81 34.39 2.94
C GLY A 151 -1.35 34.54 4.39
N LEU A 152 -1.70 33.58 5.25
CA LEU A 152 -1.22 33.50 6.63
C LEU A 152 0.08 32.71 6.60
N SER A 153 1.19 33.38 6.28
CA SER A 153 2.52 32.78 6.38
C SER A 153 2.81 32.43 7.84
N LEU A 154 3.07 31.15 8.12
CA LEU A 154 3.52 30.64 9.42
C LEU A 154 4.98 31.00 9.68
#